data_AF-A0A4Q4ZTA2-F1
#
_entry.id   AF-A0A4Q4ZTA2-F1
#
_cell.length_a   1.000
_cell.length_b   1.000
_cell.length_c   1.000
_cell.angle_alpha   90.00
_cell.angle_beta   90.00
_cell.angle_gamma   90.00
#
_symmetry.space_group_name_H-M   'P 1'
#
loop_
_entity.id
_entity.type
_entity.pdbx_description
1 polymer ?
#
loop_
_entity_poly.entity_id
_entity_poly.type
_entity_poly.pdbx_seq_one_letter_code
_entity_poly.pdbx_strand_id
1 'polypeptide(L)'
;MAMTVRPTWTGSLALHDVVLGVFSAGSKNNVVLYYGQGPNQKRLSQYCADPSIDVFILSFVHLFPQQANGYPGIDFGNQCWAETYAESGYGGQNKPTNNCLLKCPNLQRDLYTCRQTSTKKILLSLGGGTTAHQLSGAVDGENLAKQLWYMFGPRQSSWVRQGLPRPFDYAGSSAGFSVDGFDLDIEHPPTDGSAGYKALTTKLRSLYAAAPGTFYLTASPQCVVPDASMAGALQATTFDMIFVQFYNMARCSARRWADANPNYVPGGDFGAAGFTYDAWTTFLAGTYSRNARMYLGLPGSAKTASPWFELTVQQAANLANAYYCRSNFGGVAIWEATYASENVASGQETSTRT
;
A
#
# COMPACT_ATOMS: atom_id res chain seq x y z
N MET A 1 -55.41 44.19 25.79
CA MET A 1 -54.28 43.54 25.10
C MET A 1 -53.60 42.64 26.13
N ALA A 2 -53.97 41.37 26.16
CA ALA A 2 -53.42 40.37 27.06
C ALA A 2 -53.40 39.05 26.28
N MET A 3 -52.23 38.41 26.15
CA MET A 3 -52.07 36.95 26.17
C MET A 3 -50.58 36.57 26.07
N THR A 4 -50.09 36.05 27.19
CA THR A 4 -49.28 34.85 27.41
C THR A 4 -48.79 34.04 26.19
N VAL A 5 -47.57 33.48 26.28
CA VAL A 5 -47.24 32.02 26.34
C VAL A 5 -45.70 31.82 26.32
N ARG A 6 -45.15 31.08 27.29
CA ARG A 6 -43.87 30.31 27.21
C ARG A 6 -44.20 28.85 26.82
N PRO A 7 -43.25 27.92 26.71
CA PRO A 7 -42.17 27.70 25.72
C PRO A 7 -42.32 26.31 25.06
N THR A 8 -41.62 26.00 23.95
CA THR A 8 -41.26 24.59 23.67
C THR A 8 -39.96 24.48 22.87
N TRP A 9 -39.11 23.64 23.42
CA TRP A 9 -37.89 23.10 22.85
C TRP A 9 -38.18 22.22 21.62
N THR A 10 -37.44 22.47 20.54
CA THR A 10 -36.91 21.43 19.64
C THR A 10 -35.58 21.94 19.08
N GLY A 11 -34.54 21.89 19.91
CA GLY A 11 -33.17 22.04 19.43
C GLY A 11 -32.82 20.82 18.58
N SER A 12 -32.88 20.98 17.25
CA SER A 12 -32.30 20.02 16.32
C SER A 12 -30.80 19.89 16.62
N LEU A 13 -30.35 18.64 16.66
CA LEU A 13 -28.95 18.26 16.74
C LEU A 13 -28.12 19.07 15.72
N ALA A 14 -27.23 19.92 16.23
CA ALA A 14 -26.04 20.27 15.49
C ALA A 14 -25.13 19.02 15.51
N LEU A 15 -25.34 18.14 14.53
CA LEU A 15 -24.33 17.19 14.11
C LEU A 15 -23.08 18.02 13.80
N HIS A 16 -22.11 17.94 14.69
CA HIS A 16 -20.75 18.34 14.35
C HIS A 16 -20.32 17.33 13.30
N ASP A 17 -20.19 17.78 12.06
CA ASP A 17 -19.47 17.05 11.02
C ASP A 17 -18.02 16.90 11.51
N VAL A 18 -17.76 15.79 12.20
CA VAL A 18 -16.41 15.25 12.27
C VAL A 18 -16.10 14.85 10.84
N VAL A 19 -15.28 15.65 10.16
CA VAL A 19 -14.69 15.27 8.88
C VAL A 19 -13.76 14.09 9.16
N LEU A 20 -14.32 12.89 9.18
CA LEU A 20 -13.58 11.64 9.22
C LEU A 20 -12.71 11.59 7.95
N GLY A 21 -11.43 11.29 8.11
CA GLY A 21 -10.44 11.33 7.02
C GLY A 21 -10.88 10.51 5.81
N VAL A 22 -11.30 11.20 4.76
CA VAL A 22 -11.51 10.61 3.44
C VAL A 22 -10.16 10.68 2.73
N PHE A 23 -9.70 9.56 2.19
CA PHE A 23 -8.50 9.55 1.35
C PHE A 23 -8.61 10.65 0.29
N SER A 24 -7.59 11.49 0.21
CA SER A 24 -7.44 12.48 -0.85
C SER A 24 -6.03 12.40 -1.38
N ALA A 25 -5.87 12.11 -2.67
CA ALA A 25 -4.55 12.05 -3.31
C ALA A 25 -3.79 13.38 -3.20
N GLY A 26 -4.50 14.50 -3.02
CA GLY A 26 -3.90 15.81 -2.78
C GLY A 26 -3.52 16.08 -1.32
N SER A 27 -3.97 15.26 -0.36
CA SER A 27 -3.67 15.44 1.06
C SER A 27 -2.21 15.16 1.37
N LYS A 28 -1.72 15.83 2.42
CA LYS A 28 -0.40 15.61 3.04
C LYS A 28 -0.47 14.74 4.30
N ASN A 29 -1.68 14.38 4.71
CA ASN A 29 -1.96 13.72 5.99
C ASN A 29 -2.49 12.30 5.80
N ASN A 30 -2.30 11.70 4.62
CA ASN A 30 -2.74 10.33 4.39
C ASN A 30 -1.87 9.37 5.22
N VAL A 31 -2.51 8.41 5.87
CA VAL A 31 -1.85 7.28 6.53
C VAL A 31 -2.08 6.01 5.71
N VAL A 32 -0.98 5.39 5.31
CA VAL A 32 -0.95 4.16 4.53
C VAL A 32 -0.47 3.03 5.42
N LEU A 33 -1.17 1.89 5.41
CA LEU A 33 -0.84 0.75 6.26
C LEU A 33 -0.72 -0.54 5.44
N TYR A 34 0.43 -1.21 5.54
CA TYR A 34 0.60 -2.54 4.97
C TYR A 34 -0.11 -3.57 5.83
N TYR A 35 -0.79 -4.53 5.20
CA TYR A 35 -1.57 -5.58 5.85
C TYR A 35 -1.42 -6.90 5.11
N GLY A 36 -1.19 -7.99 5.85
CA GLY A 36 -1.16 -9.33 5.28
C GLY A 36 -0.03 -10.21 5.81
N GLN A 37 1.02 -9.63 6.39
CA GLN A 37 2.23 -10.35 6.81
C GLN A 37 2.48 -10.32 8.32
N GLY A 38 1.55 -9.79 9.12
CA GLY A 38 1.71 -9.72 10.56
C GLY A 38 1.51 -11.08 11.25
N PRO A 39 2.34 -11.43 12.25
CA PRO A 39 2.16 -12.68 12.99
C PRO A 39 0.86 -12.64 13.79
N ASN A 40 0.05 -13.68 13.68
CA ASN A 40 -1.28 -13.73 14.32
C ASN A 40 -2.15 -12.48 14.05
N GLN A 41 -1.96 -11.84 12.89
CA GLN A 41 -2.63 -10.59 12.57
C GLN A 41 -4.15 -10.70 12.71
N LYS A 42 -4.74 -9.62 13.19
CA LYS A 42 -6.20 -9.45 13.24
C LYS A 42 -6.78 -9.43 11.82
N ARG A 43 -8.09 -9.61 11.74
CA ARG A 43 -8.86 -9.49 10.50
C ARG A 43 -8.83 -8.05 9.96
N LEU A 44 -8.78 -7.88 8.65
CA LEU A 44 -8.71 -6.57 7.99
C LEU A 44 -9.83 -5.62 8.44
N SER A 45 -11.04 -6.16 8.68
CA SER A 45 -12.19 -5.37 9.13
C SER A 45 -11.95 -4.65 10.47
N GLN A 46 -11.09 -5.18 11.34
CA GLN A 46 -10.76 -4.53 12.60
C GLN A 46 -9.91 -3.28 12.38
N TYR A 47 -8.90 -3.35 11.51
CA TYR A 47 -8.11 -2.18 11.12
C TYR A 47 -8.94 -1.20 10.29
N CYS A 48 -9.84 -1.69 9.44
CA CYS A 48 -10.70 -0.84 8.62
C CYS A 48 -11.66 0.04 9.44
N ALA A 49 -11.99 -0.36 10.68
CA ALA A 49 -12.77 0.47 11.58
C ALA A 49 -11.97 1.67 12.15
N ASP A 50 -10.65 1.66 12.05
CA ASP A 50 -9.80 2.76 12.52
C ASP A 50 -9.92 3.97 11.58
N PRO A 51 -10.39 5.13 12.05
CA PRO A 51 -10.56 6.32 11.21
C PRO A 51 -9.25 7.00 10.82
N SER A 52 -8.11 6.64 11.44
CA SER A 52 -6.82 7.24 11.15
C SER A 52 -6.19 6.74 9.85
N ILE A 53 -6.59 5.55 9.37
CA ILE A 53 -6.01 4.90 8.18
C ILE A 53 -6.76 5.31 6.93
N ASP A 54 -6.07 5.79 5.89
CA ASP A 54 -6.70 6.20 4.62
C ASP A 54 -6.54 5.15 3.52
N VAL A 55 -5.44 4.38 3.57
CA VAL A 55 -5.07 3.38 2.55
C VAL A 55 -4.58 2.10 3.20
N PHE A 56 -5.08 0.94 2.73
CA PHE A 56 -4.49 -0.37 2.97
C PHE A 56 -3.71 -0.83 1.76
N ILE A 57 -2.52 -1.36 2.00
CA ILE A 57 -1.73 -2.11 1.02
C ILE A 57 -1.78 -3.59 1.41
N LEU A 58 -2.44 -4.40 0.58
CA LEU A 58 -2.52 -5.85 0.78
C LEU A 58 -1.21 -6.50 0.34
N SER A 59 -0.56 -7.20 1.26
CA SER A 59 0.78 -7.74 1.11
C SER A 59 0.76 -9.27 1.26
N PHE A 60 0.96 -10.07 0.20
CA PHE A 60 1.42 -9.72 -1.16
C PHE A 60 0.95 -10.69 -2.25
N VAL A 61 1.04 -10.25 -3.51
CA VAL A 61 1.38 -11.12 -4.64
C VAL A 61 2.89 -11.37 -4.61
N HIS A 62 3.30 -12.49 -3.98
CA HIS A 62 4.70 -12.78 -3.65
C HIS A 62 5.42 -13.68 -4.68
N LEU A 63 4.67 -14.25 -5.65
CA LEU A 63 5.21 -15.02 -6.78
C LEU A 63 4.53 -14.59 -8.07
N PHE A 64 5.26 -14.65 -9.19
CA PHE A 64 4.72 -14.37 -10.51
C PHE A 64 4.43 -15.66 -11.29
N PRO A 65 3.65 -15.60 -12.40
CA PRO A 65 3.21 -16.76 -13.16
C PRO A 65 4.29 -17.81 -13.45
N GLN A 66 5.50 -17.37 -13.78
CA GLN A 66 6.63 -18.26 -14.06
C GLN A 66 7.02 -19.12 -12.85
N GLN A 67 6.86 -18.60 -11.63
CA GLN A 67 7.20 -19.28 -10.38
C GLN A 67 5.99 -19.95 -9.70
N ALA A 68 4.76 -19.62 -10.10
CA ALA A 68 3.51 -20.08 -9.49
C ALA A 68 2.54 -20.80 -10.44
N ASN A 69 3.09 -21.60 -11.37
CA ASN A 69 2.34 -22.49 -12.27
C ASN A 69 1.32 -21.79 -13.21
N GLY A 70 1.59 -20.55 -13.61
CA GLY A 70 0.79 -19.83 -14.62
C GLY A 70 -0.09 -18.71 -14.05
N TYR A 71 -0.53 -18.84 -12.80
CA TYR A 71 -1.17 -17.76 -12.04
C TYR A 71 -0.18 -17.11 -11.07
N PRO A 72 -0.37 -15.83 -10.68
CA PRO A 72 0.41 -15.24 -9.60
C PRO A 72 0.14 -15.96 -8.27
N GLY A 73 1.13 -16.01 -7.41
CA GLY A 73 1.00 -16.53 -6.05
C GLY A 73 0.69 -15.41 -5.05
N ILE A 74 -0.26 -15.64 -4.15
CA ILE A 74 -0.59 -14.70 -3.07
C ILE A 74 -0.31 -15.31 -1.70
N ASP A 75 0.09 -14.47 -0.76
CA ASP A 75 0.23 -14.81 0.65
C ASP A 75 -0.27 -13.64 1.49
N PHE A 76 -1.26 -13.89 2.35
CA PHE A 76 -1.77 -12.92 3.33
C PHE A 76 -1.76 -13.53 4.73
N GLY A 77 -0.75 -14.35 5.03
CA GLY A 77 -0.52 -14.98 6.31
C GLY A 77 -1.71 -15.83 6.75
N ASN A 78 -2.14 -15.63 8.00
CA ASN A 78 -3.25 -16.37 8.61
C ASN A 78 -4.65 -16.04 8.03
N GLN A 79 -4.76 -15.28 6.93
CA GLN A 79 -6.05 -14.93 6.30
C GLN A 79 -6.45 -15.87 5.16
N CYS A 80 -5.51 -16.68 4.68
CA CYS A 80 -5.72 -17.61 3.57
C CYS A 80 -5.75 -19.07 4.04
N TRP A 81 -6.38 -19.93 3.23
CA TRP A 81 -6.41 -21.38 3.46
C TRP A 81 -5.47 -22.10 2.48
N ALA A 82 -5.24 -23.39 2.73
CA ALA A 82 -4.40 -24.23 1.87
C ALA A 82 -5.00 -24.48 0.47
N GLU A 83 -6.29 -24.18 0.27
CA GLU A 83 -6.94 -24.31 -1.03
C GLU A 83 -6.42 -23.29 -2.05
N THR A 84 -6.17 -23.77 -3.26
CA THR A 84 -5.64 -22.96 -4.36
C THR A 84 -6.54 -23.03 -5.59
N TYR A 85 -6.42 -22.03 -6.47
CA TYR A 85 -6.93 -22.10 -7.83
C TYR A 85 -5.94 -22.89 -8.69
N ALA A 86 -6.45 -23.84 -9.47
CA ALA A 86 -5.65 -24.62 -10.40
C ALA A 86 -5.41 -23.88 -11.71
N GLU A 87 -4.21 -24.04 -12.29
CA GLU A 87 -3.87 -23.57 -13.63
C GLU A 87 -3.15 -24.70 -14.41
N SER A 88 -3.18 -24.59 -15.74
CA SER A 88 -2.63 -25.53 -16.71
C SER A 88 -1.11 -25.43 -16.86
N GLY A 89 -0.47 -24.42 -16.28
CA GLY A 89 0.98 -24.30 -16.21
C GLY A 89 1.55 -23.02 -16.81
N TYR A 90 2.88 -22.98 -16.88
CA TYR A 90 3.64 -21.88 -17.47
C TYR A 90 4.71 -22.41 -18.44
N GLY A 91 4.88 -21.75 -19.59
CA GLY A 91 5.91 -22.13 -20.57
C GLY A 91 5.77 -23.56 -21.10
N GLY A 92 4.54 -24.09 -21.18
CA GLY A 92 4.26 -25.46 -21.59
C GLY A 92 4.52 -26.52 -20.52
N GLN A 93 4.81 -26.14 -19.28
CA GLN A 93 4.99 -27.06 -18.16
C GLN A 93 3.91 -26.86 -17.10
N ASN A 94 3.22 -27.94 -16.74
CA ASN A 94 2.28 -27.96 -15.60
C ASN A 94 2.95 -28.53 -14.35
N LYS A 95 2.95 -27.77 -13.28
CA LYS A 95 3.47 -28.10 -11.94
C LYS A 95 2.40 -27.76 -10.89
N PRO A 96 1.34 -28.59 -10.73
CA PRO A 96 0.23 -28.29 -9.82
C PRO A 96 0.63 -28.07 -8.36
N THR A 97 1.77 -28.63 -7.92
CA THR A 97 2.35 -28.38 -6.59
C THR A 97 2.74 -26.92 -6.36
N ASN A 98 2.86 -26.14 -7.43
CA ASN A 98 3.21 -24.72 -7.41
C ASN A 98 1.98 -23.83 -7.70
N ASN A 99 0.75 -24.35 -7.59
CA ASN A 99 -0.44 -23.52 -7.59
C ASN A 99 -0.44 -22.69 -6.30
N CYS A 100 -0.11 -21.41 -6.39
CA CYS A 100 0.05 -20.52 -5.23
C CYS A 100 -1.00 -19.39 -5.17
N LEU A 101 -2.00 -19.40 -6.06
CA LEU A 101 -3.15 -18.50 -5.96
C LEU A 101 -4.11 -19.06 -4.90
N LEU A 102 -3.95 -18.60 -3.66
CA LEU A 102 -4.72 -19.10 -2.51
C LEU A 102 -6.18 -18.62 -2.53
N LYS A 103 -7.04 -19.30 -1.77
CA LYS A 103 -8.37 -18.80 -1.39
C LYS A 103 -8.31 -18.20 0.01
N CYS A 104 -8.81 -16.96 0.17
CA CYS A 104 -8.72 -16.21 1.42
C CYS A 104 -10.10 -15.70 1.86
N PRO A 105 -11.01 -16.58 2.31
CA PRO A 105 -12.41 -16.22 2.53
C PRO A 105 -12.64 -15.24 3.69
N ASN A 106 -11.79 -15.27 4.72
CA ASN A 106 -11.84 -14.24 5.76
C ASN A 106 -11.51 -12.87 5.18
N LEU A 107 -10.47 -12.79 4.35
CA LEU A 107 -10.09 -11.56 3.65
C LEU A 107 -11.16 -11.11 2.66
N GLN A 108 -11.71 -12.01 1.84
CA GLN A 108 -12.81 -11.71 0.91
C GLN A 108 -13.98 -11.03 1.62
N ARG A 109 -14.43 -11.60 2.76
CA ARG A 109 -15.50 -11.01 3.56
C ARG A 109 -15.09 -9.66 4.15
N ASP A 110 -13.87 -9.51 4.64
CA ASP A 110 -13.42 -8.25 5.23
C ASP A 110 -13.24 -7.14 4.20
N LEU A 111 -12.77 -7.46 2.99
CA LEU A 111 -12.69 -6.53 1.87
C LEU A 111 -14.08 -6.02 1.50
N TYR A 112 -15.06 -6.93 1.41
CA TYR A 112 -16.46 -6.56 1.22
C TYR A 112 -16.94 -5.62 2.33
N THR A 113 -16.80 -6.02 3.61
CA THR A 113 -17.21 -5.18 4.75
C THR A 113 -16.55 -3.81 4.73
N CYS A 114 -15.22 -3.76 4.57
CA CYS A 114 -14.46 -2.52 4.57
C CYS A 114 -14.93 -1.55 3.48
N ARG A 115 -15.27 -2.09 2.30
CA ARG A 115 -15.83 -1.29 1.20
C ARG A 115 -17.24 -0.78 1.47
N GLN A 116 -18.05 -1.51 2.25
CA GLN A 116 -19.38 -1.05 2.66
C GLN A 116 -19.33 0.01 3.76
N THR A 117 -18.32 -0.03 4.63
CA THR A 117 -18.24 0.83 5.82
C THR A 117 -17.28 2.00 5.66
N SER A 118 -16.55 2.10 4.55
CA SER A 118 -15.54 3.13 4.37
C SER A 118 -15.26 3.47 2.90
N THR A 119 -14.62 4.62 2.69
CA THR A 119 -14.10 5.09 1.39
C THR A 119 -12.59 4.86 1.25
N LYS A 120 -12.00 4.10 2.19
CA LYS A 120 -10.55 3.81 2.23
C LYS A 120 -10.09 3.15 0.93
N LYS A 121 -8.86 3.44 0.53
CA LYS A 121 -8.25 2.82 -0.65
C LYS A 121 -7.61 1.49 -0.29
N ILE A 122 -7.73 0.53 -1.18
CA ILE A 122 -7.20 -0.82 -1.02
C ILE A 122 -6.34 -1.13 -2.25
N LEU A 123 -5.03 -1.10 -2.07
CA LEU A 123 -4.04 -1.45 -3.10
C LEU A 123 -3.59 -2.90 -2.89
N LEU A 124 -3.15 -3.56 -3.96
CA LEU A 124 -2.53 -4.89 -3.89
C LEU A 124 -1.05 -4.79 -4.23
N SER A 125 -0.17 -5.18 -3.30
CA SER A 125 1.27 -5.08 -3.48
C SER A 125 1.87 -6.34 -4.07
N LEU A 126 2.84 -6.14 -4.96
CA LEU A 126 3.61 -7.15 -5.64
C LEU A 126 5.04 -7.16 -5.08
N GLY A 127 5.54 -8.37 -4.80
CA GLY A 127 6.91 -8.59 -4.34
C GLY A 127 6.97 -8.87 -2.84
N GLY A 128 7.52 -7.91 -2.10
CA GLY A 128 7.97 -8.04 -0.71
C GLY A 128 9.36 -8.68 -0.60
N GLY A 129 9.82 -8.90 0.63
CA GLY A 129 11.19 -9.35 0.93
C GLY A 129 11.58 -10.77 0.46
N THR A 130 10.72 -11.50 -0.25
CA THR A 130 11.10 -12.78 -0.86
C THR A 130 11.87 -12.57 -2.16
N THR A 131 12.90 -13.37 -2.42
CA THR A 131 13.66 -13.32 -3.69
C THR A 131 13.11 -14.28 -4.75
N ALA A 132 11.94 -14.86 -4.52
CA ALA A 132 11.38 -15.91 -5.36
C ALA A 132 10.59 -15.39 -6.58
N HIS A 133 10.24 -14.10 -6.63
CA HIS A 133 9.51 -13.51 -7.74
C HIS A 133 10.47 -12.93 -8.79
N GLN A 134 10.24 -13.20 -10.08
CA GLN A 134 11.05 -12.60 -11.15
C GLN A 134 10.25 -12.55 -12.45
N LEU A 135 10.40 -11.46 -13.20
CA LEU A 135 9.91 -11.34 -14.58
C LEU A 135 11.05 -11.57 -15.57
N SER A 136 10.77 -12.26 -16.67
CA SER A 136 11.75 -12.55 -17.71
C SER A 136 11.37 -11.85 -19.01
N GLY A 137 11.53 -10.52 -19.05
CA GLY A 137 11.26 -9.72 -20.24
C GLY A 137 9.84 -9.15 -20.32
N ALA A 138 9.63 -8.33 -21.36
CA ALA A 138 8.44 -7.49 -21.49
C ALA A 138 7.12 -8.28 -21.61
N VAL A 139 7.14 -9.42 -22.31
CA VAL A 139 5.95 -10.26 -22.51
C VAL A 139 5.40 -10.75 -21.18
N ASP A 140 6.27 -11.22 -20.29
CA ASP A 140 5.89 -11.71 -18.96
C ASP A 140 5.33 -10.58 -18.10
N GLY A 141 5.92 -9.39 -18.19
CA GLY A 141 5.41 -8.20 -17.53
C GLY A 141 4.01 -7.80 -17.99
N GLU A 142 3.77 -7.76 -19.31
CA GLU A 142 2.43 -7.46 -19.84
C GLU A 142 1.39 -8.52 -19.47
N ASN A 143 1.78 -9.79 -19.49
CA ASN A 143 0.90 -10.90 -19.14
C ASN A 143 0.52 -10.84 -17.65
N LEU A 144 1.48 -10.59 -16.77
CA LEU A 144 1.21 -10.36 -15.35
C LEU A 144 0.26 -9.17 -15.16
N ALA A 145 0.49 -8.03 -15.83
CA ALA A 145 -0.40 -6.87 -15.74
C ALA A 145 -1.86 -7.22 -16.07
N LYS A 146 -2.06 -7.97 -17.15
CA LYS A 146 -3.40 -8.44 -17.58
C LYS A 146 -4.01 -9.36 -16.53
N GLN A 147 -3.25 -10.35 -16.03
CA GLN A 147 -3.75 -11.28 -15.01
C GLN A 147 -4.17 -10.53 -13.74
N LEU A 148 -3.32 -9.65 -13.22
CA LEU A 148 -3.65 -8.83 -12.04
C LEU A 148 -4.94 -8.04 -12.25
N TRP A 149 -5.05 -7.37 -13.39
CA TRP A 149 -6.20 -6.55 -13.73
C TRP A 149 -7.49 -7.37 -13.80
N TYR A 150 -7.47 -8.53 -14.46
CA TYR A 150 -8.67 -9.36 -14.59
C TYR A 150 -9.04 -10.05 -13.26
N MET A 151 -8.07 -10.50 -12.49
CA MET A 151 -8.30 -11.21 -11.22
C MET A 151 -8.67 -10.31 -10.05
N PHE A 152 -8.11 -9.10 -9.98
CA PHE A 152 -8.21 -8.22 -8.81
C PHE A 152 -8.75 -6.82 -9.11
N GLY A 153 -8.74 -6.39 -10.38
CA GLY A 153 -9.34 -5.14 -10.82
C GLY A 153 -10.86 -5.22 -11.01
N PRO A 154 -11.46 -4.29 -11.76
CA PRO A 154 -12.89 -4.25 -12.04
C PRO A 154 -13.39 -5.57 -12.63
N ARG A 155 -14.53 -6.03 -12.11
CA ARG A 155 -15.13 -7.29 -12.52
C ARG A 155 -15.49 -7.27 -14.00
N GLN A 156 -14.94 -8.22 -14.76
CA GLN A 156 -15.21 -8.37 -16.20
C GLN A 156 -16.16 -9.55 -16.44
N SER A 157 -17.30 -9.30 -17.08
CA SER A 157 -18.31 -10.33 -17.35
C SER A 157 -17.79 -11.48 -18.22
N SER A 158 -16.87 -11.20 -19.17
CA SER A 158 -16.22 -12.22 -19.99
C SER A 158 -15.35 -13.17 -19.16
N TRP A 159 -14.56 -12.63 -18.23
CA TRP A 159 -13.70 -13.38 -17.32
C TRP A 159 -14.51 -14.31 -16.40
N VAL A 160 -15.56 -13.76 -15.79
CA VAL A 160 -16.45 -14.50 -14.90
C VAL A 160 -17.19 -15.62 -15.63
N ARG A 161 -17.70 -15.37 -16.84
CA ARG A 161 -18.39 -16.41 -17.65
C ARG A 161 -17.49 -17.58 -18.01
N GLN A 162 -16.18 -17.38 -18.08
CA GLN A 162 -15.21 -18.45 -18.30
C GLN A 162 -14.88 -19.23 -17.03
N GLY A 163 -15.45 -18.85 -15.87
CA GLY A 163 -15.16 -19.50 -14.59
C GLY A 163 -13.76 -19.21 -14.06
N LEU A 164 -13.10 -18.15 -14.55
CA LEU A 164 -11.73 -17.82 -14.18
C LEU A 164 -11.64 -17.18 -12.78
N PRO A 165 -10.48 -17.30 -12.09
CA PRO A 165 -10.36 -16.88 -10.70
C PRO A 165 -10.66 -15.41 -10.45
N ARG A 166 -11.36 -15.17 -9.34
CA ARG A 166 -11.62 -13.84 -8.76
C ARG A 166 -11.33 -13.90 -7.25
N PRO A 167 -10.05 -13.88 -6.85
CA PRO A 167 -9.65 -14.31 -5.51
C PRO A 167 -10.18 -13.44 -4.37
N PHE A 168 -10.58 -12.20 -4.66
CA PHE A 168 -11.15 -11.27 -3.67
C PHE A 168 -12.68 -11.14 -3.74
N ASP A 169 -13.34 -11.81 -4.67
CA ASP A 169 -14.79 -11.78 -4.72
C ASP A 169 -15.35 -12.56 -3.53
N TYR A 170 -16.22 -11.91 -2.75
CA TYR A 170 -16.91 -12.55 -1.64
C TYR A 170 -18.13 -13.31 -2.14
N ALA A 171 -18.22 -14.62 -1.86
CA ALA A 171 -19.32 -15.47 -2.30
C ALA A 171 -20.71 -15.00 -1.82
N GLY A 172 -20.78 -14.24 -0.73
CA GLY A 172 -22.03 -13.65 -0.23
C GLY A 172 -22.48 -12.37 -0.94
N SER A 173 -21.81 -11.96 -2.03
CA SER A 173 -22.16 -10.76 -2.81
C SER A 173 -22.00 -10.99 -4.31
N SER A 174 -22.91 -10.42 -5.10
CA SER A 174 -22.82 -10.42 -6.57
C SER A 174 -21.99 -9.26 -7.15
N ALA A 175 -21.63 -8.27 -6.33
CA ALA A 175 -20.95 -7.05 -6.79
C ALA A 175 -19.48 -7.28 -7.21
N GLY A 176 -18.85 -8.35 -6.72
CA GLY A 176 -17.40 -8.57 -6.83
C GLY A 176 -16.60 -7.53 -6.05
N PHE A 177 -15.26 -7.65 -6.08
CA PHE A 177 -14.36 -6.72 -5.40
C PHE A 177 -13.24 -6.23 -6.34
N SER A 178 -13.10 -4.92 -6.49
CA SER A 178 -11.94 -4.32 -7.16
C SER A 178 -11.00 -3.70 -6.15
N VAL A 179 -9.71 -3.97 -6.30
CA VAL A 179 -8.67 -3.11 -5.70
C VAL A 179 -8.71 -1.74 -6.36
N ASP A 180 -8.27 -0.72 -5.62
CA ASP A 180 -8.11 0.65 -6.11
C ASP A 180 -6.80 0.84 -6.88
N GLY A 181 -5.96 -0.20 -7.00
CA GLY A 181 -4.66 -0.08 -7.64
C GLY A 181 -3.68 -1.19 -7.27
N PHE A 182 -2.47 -1.07 -7.80
CA PHE A 182 -1.36 -1.99 -7.54
C PHE A 182 -0.15 -1.23 -7.00
N ASP A 183 0.52 -1.85 -6.04
CA ASP A 183 1.77 -1.39 -5.47
C ASP A 183 2.93 -2.29 -5.93
N LEU A 184 4.08 -1.71 -6.24
CA LEU A 184 5.30 -2.45 -6.53
C LEU A 184 6.27 -2.29 -5.36
N ASP A 185 6.43 -3.37 -4.61
CA ASP A 185 7.39 -3.51 -3.52
C ASP A 185 8.46 -4.54 -3.92
N ILE A 186 9.23 -4.19 -4.95
CA ILE A 186 10.27 -5.08 -5.49
C ILE A 186 11.56 -4.83 -4.72
N GLU A 187 11.97 -5.78 -3.90
CA GLU A 187 13.08 -5.61 -2.96
C GLU A 187 14.42 -6.19 -3.44
N HIS A 188 14.47 -6.81 -4.62
CA HIS A 188 15.71 -7.29 -5.23
C HIS A 188 15.87 -6.84 -6.69
N PRO A 189 17.11 -6.58 -7.14
CA PRO A 189 17.34 -6.13 -8.51
C PRO A 189 16.82 -7.14 -9.55
N PRO A 190 16.08 -6.68 -10.58
CA PRO A 190 15.67 -7.54 -11.68
C PRO A 190 16.87 -8.06 -12.47
N THR A 191 16.83 -9.34 -12.84
CA THR A 191 17.86 -9.96 -13.67
C THR A 191 17.74 -9.64 -15.17
N ASP A 192 16.63 -9.04 -15.59
CA ASP A 192 16.30 -8.73 -16.99
C ASP A 192 16.45 -7.24 -17.37
N GLY A 193 17.22 -6.47 -16.57
CA GLY A 193 17.38 -5.02 -16.80
C GLY A 193 16.08 -4.22 -16.59
N SER A 194 15.18 -4.75 -15.76
CA SER A 194 13.83 -4.24 -15.49
C SER A 194 12.87 -4.34 -16.68
N ALA A 195 13.18 -5.07 -17.75
CA ALA A 195 12.33 -5.14 -18.94
C ALA A 195 10.88 -5.57 -18.60
N GLY A 196 10.72 -6.58 -17.76
CA GLY A 196 9.42 -7.04 -17.28
C GLY A 196 8.68 -6.03 -16.43
N TYR A 197 9.34 -5.42 -15.44
CA TYR A 197 8.69 -4.43 -14.57
C TYR A 197 8.29 -3.15 -15.30
N LYS A 198 9.09 -2.71 -16.28
CA LYS A 198 8.74 -1.59 -17.18
C LYS A 198 7.50 -1.89 -18.00
N ALA A 199 7.41 -3.10 -18.57
CA ALA A 199 6.26 -3.53 -19.34
C ALA A 199 5.00 -3.71 -18.47
N LEU A 200 5.14 -4.32 -17.29
CA LEU A 200 4.08 -4.49 -16.30
C LEU A 200 3.41 -3.16 -15.95
N THR A 201 4.22 -2.18 -15.53
CA THR A 201 3.74 -0.88 -15.05
C THR A 201 3.13 -0.05 -16.17
N THR A 202 3.77 -0.02 -17.34
CA THR A 202 3.22 0.62 -18.55
C THR A 202 1.88 0.00 -18.95
N LYS A 203 1.78 -1.33 -18.89
CA LYS A 203 0.54 -2.03 -19.26
C LYS A 203 -0.58 -1.78 -18.25
N LEU A 204 -0.28 -1.75 -16.94
CA LEU A 204 -1.25 -1.37 -15.92
C LEU A 204 -1.79 0.04 -16.15
N ARG A 205 -0.94 1.02 -16.48
CA ARG A 205 -1.39 2.38 -16.81
C ARG A 205 -2.31 2.42 -18.03
N SER A 206 -1.98 1.65 -19.08
CA SER A 206 -2.87 1.51 -20.25
C SER A 206 -4.23 0.92 -19.87
N LEU A 207 -4.27 -0.08 -18.98
CA LEU A 207 -5.52 -0.69 -18.51
C LEU A 207 -6.34 0.28 -17.65
N TYR A 208 -5.68 1.06 -16.79
CA TYR A 208 -6.33 2.08 -15.95
C TYR A 208 -6.99 3.16 -16.80
N ALA A 209 -6.29 3.65 -17.83
CA ALA A 209 -6.82 4.68 -18.73
C ALA A 209 -8.03 4.20 -19.56
N ALA A 210 -8.17 2.89 -19.76
CA ALA A 210 -9.28 2.28 -20.50
C ALA A 210 -10.49 1.93 -19.61
N ALA A 211 -10.40 2.15 -18.30
CA ALA A 211 -11.40 1.73 -17.34
C ALA A 211 -12.09 2.94 -16.67
N PRO A 212 -13.39 2.83 -16.33
CA PRO A 212 -14.05 3.86 -15.53
C PRO A 212 -13.51 3.84 -14.09
N GLY A 213 -13.39 5.03 -13.50
CA GLY A 213 -12.91 5.21 -12.13
C GLY A 213 -11.44 5.61 -12.07
N THR A 214 -10.92 5.73 -10.85
CA THR A 214 -9.54 6.12 -10.58
C THR A 214 -8.79 4.94 -9.98
N PHE A 215 -7.66 4.60 -10.58
CA PHE A 215 -6.76 3.56 -10.12
C PHE A 215 -5.37 4.13 -9.85
N TYR A 216 -4.72 3.63 -8.80
CA TYR A 216 -3.42 4.11 -8.35
C TYR A 216 -2.34 3.08 -8.65
N LEU A 217 -1.24 3.53 -9.27
CA LEU A 217 -0.02 2.74 -9.38
C LEU A 217 1.00 3.33 -8.41
N THR A 218 1.46 2.52 -7.47
CA THR A 218 2.37 2.95 -6.39
C THR A 218 3.64 2.12 -6.36
N ALA A 219 4.65 2.63 -5.68
CA ALA A 219 5.94 1.97 -5.54
C ALA A 219 6.47 2.13 -4.12
N SER A 220 7.17 1.11 -3.64
CA SER A 220 7.73 1.02 -2.30
C SER A 220 9.27 0.86 -2.33
N PRO A 221 10.05 1.77 -2.95
CA PRO A 221 11.50 1.62 -3.05
C PRO A 221 12.18 1.74 -1.68
N GLN A 222 13.40 1.21 -1.54
CA GLN A 222 14.23 1.44 -0.34
C GLN A 222 14.82 2.86 -0.34
N CYS A 223 15.40 3.32 0.78
CA CYS A 223 15.85 4.71 0.88
C CYS A 223 17.04 5.10 0.00
N VAL A 224 17.75 4.15 -0.63
CA VAL A 224 18.91 4.44 -1.47
C VAL A 224 18.46 5.06 -2.79
N VAL A 225 19.13 6.13 -3.24
CA VAL A 225 18.80 6.81 -4.50
C VAL A 225 19.95 6.65 -5.51
N PRO A 226 19.69 6.16 -6.74
CA PRO A 226 18.46 5.49 -7.16
C PRO A 226 18.32 4.10 -6.51
N ASP A 227 17.09 3.63 -6.33
CA ASP A 227 16.81 2.28 -5.86
C ASP A 227 17.12 1.25 -6.96
N ALA A 228 17.93 0.24 -6.63
CA ALA A 228 18.43 -0.73 -7.61
C ALA A 228 17.34 -1.62 -8.23
N SER A 229 16.23 -1.81 -7.53
CA SER A 229 15.13 -2.69 -7.96
C SER A 229 14.06 -1.90 -8.73
N MET A 230 13.79 -0.68 -8.28
CA MET A 230 12.65 0.12 -8.73
C MET A 230 12.98 1.24 -9.70
N ALA A 231 14.24 1.70 -9.80
CA ALA A 231 14.60 2.84 -10.64
C ALA A 231 14.18 2.65 -12.11
N GLY A 232 14.36 1.45 -12.65
CA GLY A 232 13.97 1.14 -14.03
C GLY A 232 12.47 1.26 -14.26
N ALA A 233 11.63 0.81 -13.32
CA ALA A 233 10.18 0.91 -13.40
C ALA A 233 9.70 2.36 -13.25
N LEU A 234 10.24 3.09 -12.27
CA LEU A 234 9.92 4.50 -12.01
C LEU A 234 10.23 5.43 -13.20
N GLN A 235 11.19 5.05 -14.04
CA GLN A 235 11.55 5.75 -15.27
C GLN A 235 10.69 5.40 -16.48
N ALA A 236 9.88 4.34 -16.42
CA ALA A 236 9.11 3.87 -17.58
C ALA A 236 7.67 4.40 -17.64
N THR A 237 7.08 4.76 -16.50
CA THR A 237 5.71 5.28 -16.47
C THR A 237 5.44 6.11 -15.22
N THR A 238 4.28 6.74 -15.16
CA THR A 238 3.84 7.54 -14.02
C THR A 238 3.48 6.64 -12.84
N PHE A 239 3.91 6.99 -11.64
CA PHE A 239 3.42 6.47 -10.36
C PHE A 239 2.70 7.60 -9.61
N ASP A 240 1.62 7.28 -8.89
CA ASP A 240 0.82 8.28 -8.18
C ASP A 240 1.40 8.57 -6.79
N MET A 241 1.90 7.52 -6.12
CA MET A 241 2.41 7.58 -4.76
C MET A 241 3.67 6.72 -4.62
N ILE A 242 4.65 7.24 -3.87
CA ILE A 242 5.93 6.58 -3.59
C ILE A 242 6.09 6.44 -2.08
N PHE A 243 6.15 5.20 -1.59
CA PHE A 243 6.30 4.85 -0.18
C PHE A 243 7.76 4.47 0.09
N VAL A 244 8.65 5.47 0.23
CA VAL A 244 10.08 5.20 0.38
C VAL A 244 10.34 4.57 1.75
N GLN A 245 10.88 3.35 1.76
CA GLN A 245 11.21 2.62 2.98
C GLN A 245 12.45 3.22 3.65
N PHE A 246 12.25 4.06 4.66
CA PHE A 246 13.32 4.71 5.41
C PHE A 246 13.79 3.89 6.62
N TYR A 247 13.80 2.56 6.49
CA TYR A 247 14.26 1.61 7.49
C TYR A 247 15.11 0.52 6.82
N ASN A 248 15.69 -0.40 7.61
CA ASN A 248 16.59 -1.48 7.18
C ASN A 248 17.91 -1.08 6.49
N MET A 249 18.12 0.21 6.19
CA MET A 249 19.34 0.74 5.58
C MET A 249 19.87 1.96 6.36
N ALA A 250 20.84 1.74 7.25
CA ALA A 250 21.30 2.74 8.23
C ALA A 250 21.73 4.09 7.61
N ARG A 251 22.34 4.08 6.42
CA ARG A 251 22.89 5.30 5.80
C ARG A 251 21.85 6.34 5.40
N CYS A 252 20.59 5.93 5.19
CA CYS A 252 19.52 6.81 4.71
C CYS A 252 18.22 6.68 5.52
N SER A 253 18.27 6.07 6.70
CA SER A 253 17.07 5.78 7.50
C SER A 253 16.50 7.00 8.21
N ALA A 254 15.21 6.93 8.50
CA ALA A 254 14.49 7.89 9.33
C ALA A 254 15.05 7.93 10.76
N ARG A 255 15.50 6.77 11.29
CA ARG A 255 16.20 6.71 12.56
C ARG A 255 17.43 7.62 12.59
N ARG A 256 18.27 7.55 11.55
CA ARG A 256 19.49 8.35 11.47
C ARG A 256 19.18 9.85 11.47
N TRP A 257 18.09 10.25 10.84
CA TRP A 257 17.60 11.63 10.93
C TRP A 257 17.21 11.98 12.37
N ALA A 258 16.45 11.12 13.06
CA ALA A 258 16.02 11.38 14.43
C ALA A 258 17.19 11.46 15.42
N ASP A 259 18.18 10.57 15.31
CA ASP A 259 19.38 10.59 16.16
C ASP A 259 20.23 11.85 15.94
N ALA A 260 20.27 12.37 14.71
CA ALA A 260 20.99 13.60 14.38
C ALA A 260 20.24 14.89 14.74
N ASN A 261 18.93 14.80 15.01
CA ASN A 261 18.08 15.95 15.29
C ASN A 261 17.32 15.76 16.64
N PRO A 262 18.01 15.49 17.76
CA PRO A 262 17.37 15.12 19.03
C PRO A 262 16.54 16.24 19.66
N ASN A 263 16.86 17.51 19.32
CA ASN A 263 16.20 18.70 19.84
C ASN A 263 15.31 19.39 18.79
N TYR A 264 14.99 18.71 17.68
CA TYR A 264 14.11 19.29 16.68
C TYR A 264 12.73 19.58 17.27
N VAL A 265 12.23 20.77 16.97
CA VAL A 265 10.86 21.20 17.24
C VAL A 265 10.21 21.62 15.93
N PRO A 266 8.87 21.51 15.82
CA PRO A 266 8.17 21.88 14.60
C PRO A 266 8.53 23.27 14.06
N GLY A 267 8.93 23.33 12.79
CA GLY A 267 9.35 24.56 12.11
C GLY A 267 10.79 25.00 12.37
N GLY A 268 11.56 24.25 13.16
CA GLY A 268 12.98 24.52 13.41
C GLY A 268 13.91 24.06 12.29
N ASP A 269 15.17 24.47 12.37
CA ASP A 269 16.23 23.99 11.48
C ASP A 269 16.58 22.52 11.77
N PHE A 270 17.00 21.78 10.73
CA PHE A 270 17.45 20.39 10.86
C PHE A 270 18.57 20.05 9.88
N GLY A 271 19.37 19.06 10.23
CA GLY A 271 20.34 18.44 9.33
C GLY A 271 19.75 17.17 8.69
N ALA A 272 19.90 17.01 7.37
CA ALA A 272 19.41 15.81 6.68
C ALA A 272 20.09 14.51 7.18
N ALA A 273 21.34 14.59 7.63
CA ALA A 273 22.08 13.46 8.23
C ALA A 273 22.12 12.19 7.36
N GLY A 274 22.09 12.32 6.04
CA GLY A 274 22.05 11.18 5.10
C GLY A 274 20.64 10.67 4.78
N PHE A 275 19.60 11.18 5.43
CA PHE A 275 18.21 10.97 5.04
C PHE A 275 17.97 11.50 3.63
N THR A 276 17.41 10.67 2.76
CA THR A 276 17.42 10.87 1.31
C THR A 276 16.11 11.40 0.73
N TYR A 277 15.19 11.94 1.55
CA TYR A 277 13.92 12.48 1.05
C TYR A 277 14.14 13.47 -0.11
N ASP A 278 14.97 14.49 0.07
CA ASP A 278 15.21 15.48 -0.97
C ASP A 278 15.92 14.91 -2.21
N ALA A 279 16.82 13.94 -2.01
CA ALA A 279 17.45 13.22 -3.12
C ALA A 279 16.43 12.41 -3.93
N TRP A 280 15.47 11.77 -3.28
CA TRP A 280 14.34 11.11 -3.93
C TRP A 280 13.48 12.09 -4.71
N THR A 281 13.16 13.26 -4.15
CA THR A 281 12.38 14.28 -4.87
C THR A 281 13.10 14.74 -6.14
N THR A 282 14.43 14.88 -6.06
CA THR A 282 15.29 15.25 -7.19
C THR A 282 15.31 14.16 -8.26
N PHE A 283 15.43 12.89 -7.86
CA PHE A 283 15.35 11.76 -8.78
C PHE A 283 13.99 11.71 -9.49
N LEU A 284 12.89 11.81 -8.75
CA LEU A 284 11.53 11.75 -9.31
C LEU A 284 11.24 12.90 -10.28
N ALA A 285 11.82 14.09 -10.05
CA ALA A 285 11.69 15.22 -10.98
C ALA A 285 12.19 14.90 -12.40
N GLY A 286 13.13 13.96 -12.53
CA GLY A 286 13.65 13.45 -13.79
C GLY A 286 12.86 12.29 -14.42
N THR A 287 11.75 11.86 -13.83
CA THR A 287 10.95 10.74 -14.34
C THR A 287 9.51 11.16 -14.70
N TYR A 288 8.72 10.23 -15.21
CA TYR A 288 7.27 10.42 -15.40
C TYR A 288 6.52 10.65 -14.07
N SER A 289 7.14 10.30 -12.96
CA SER A 289 6.57 10.37 -11.61
C SER A 289 6.94 11.67 -10.87
N ARG A 290 7.31 12.73 -11.59
CA ARG A 290 7.66 14.06 -11.00
C ARG A 290 6.59 14.68 -10.11
N ASN A 291 5.33 14.29 -10.29
CA ASN A 291 4.19 14.78 -9.51
C ASN A 291 3.71 13.77 -8.46
N ALA A 292 4.39 12.62 -8.31
CA ALA A 292 4.00 11.62 -7.35
C ALA A 292 4.06 12.16 -5.92
N ARG A 293 3.07 11.79 -5.10
CA ARG A 293 3.12 12.06 -3.66
C ARG A 293 4.12 11.11 -3.01
N MET A 294 5.03 11.64 -2.19
CA MET A 294 6.03 10.85 -1.50
C MET A 294 5.74 10.77 0.00
N TYR A 295 5.81 9.56 0.51
CA TYR A 295 5.47 9.20 1.88
C TYR A 295 6.71 8.75 2.63
N LEU A 296 6.70 9.00 3.93
CA LEU A 296 7.70 8.46 4.84
C LEU A 296 7.33 7.00 5.17
N GLY A 297 8.02 6.04 4.56
CA GLY A 297 7.91 4.63 4.92
C GLY A 297 8.63 4.35 6.23
N LEU A 298 7.90 4.00 7.28
CA LEU A 298 8.39 3.81 8.64
C LEU A 298 8.00 2.42 9.19
N PRO A 299 8.81 1.83 10.08
CA PRO A 299 8.44 0.61 10.77
C PRO A 299 7.34 0.88 11.80
N GLY A 300 6.38 -0.03 11.92
CA GLY A 300 5.29 0.02 12.88
C GLY A 300 5.77 -0.23 14.31
N SER A 301 6.87 -0.98 14.48
CA SER A 301 7.55 -1.15 15.77
C SER A 301 9.01 -1.60 15.62
N ALA A 302 9.74 -1.69 16.73
CA ALA A 302 11.06 -2.34 16.80
C ALA A 302 11.06 -3.83 16.43
N LYS A 303 9.89 -4.45 16.27
CA LYS A 303 9.77 -5.87 15.86
C LYS A 303 9.56 -6.03 14.34
N THR A 304 9.15 -4.99 13.62
CA THR A 304 8.93 -5.03 12.16
C THR A 304 10.19 -4.78 11.36
N ALA A 305 11.06 -3.93 11.89
CA ALA A 305 12.41 -3.71 11.42
C ALA A 305 13.38 -4.13 12.53
N SER A 306 14.67 -4.14 12.27
CA SER A 306 15.64 -4.27 13.38
C SER A 306 15.36 -3.16 14.42
N PRO A 307 15.45 -3.42 15.74
CA PRO A 307 15.18 -2.41 16.79
C PRO A 307 15.96 -1.10 16.60
N TRP A 308 17.09 -1.16 15.90
CA TRP A 308 17.89 -0.02 15.48
C TRP A 308 17.19 0.96 14.53
N PHE A 309 16.00 0.66 14.02
CA PHE A 309 15.26 1.53 13.09
C PHE A 309 13.95 2.08 13.67
N GLU A 310 13.56 1.66 14.87
CA GLU A 310 12.34 2.17 15.50
C GLU A 310 12.48 3.66 15.84
N LEU A 311 11.36 4.36 15.65
CA LEU A 311 11.14 5.75 16.05
C LEU A 311 10.07 5.77 17.12
N THR A 312 10.22 6.65 18.11
CA THR A 312 9.07 7.02 18.93
C THR A 312 8.05 7.78 18.09
N VAL A 313 6.79 7.82 18.55
CA VAL A 313 5.75 8.64 17.90
C VAL A 313 6.20 10.09 17.73
N GLN A 314 6.81 10.68 18.75
CA GLN A 314 7.28 12.07 18.69
C GLN A 314 8.37 12.24 17.62
N GLN A 315 9.30 11.29 17.49
CA GLN A 315 10.33 11.34 16.45
C GLN A 315 9.74 11.22 15.05
N ALA A 316 8.76 10.33 14.86
CA ALA A 316 8.05 10.19 13.59
C ALA A 316 7.25 11.47 13.25
N ALA A 317 6.57 12.07 14.22
CA ALA A 317 5.83 13.33 14.05
C ALA A 317 6.78 14.50 13.72
N ASN A 318 7.92 14.58 14.40
CA ASN A 318 8.96 15.57 14.14
C ASN A 318 9.52 15.45 12.72
N LEU A 319 9.82 14.23 12.28
CA LEU A 319 10.28 13.96 10.92
C LEU A 319 9.21 14.35 9.89
N ALA A 320 7.96 13.94 10.09
CA ALA A 320 6.86 14.33 9.22
C ALA A 320 6.70 15.85 9.13
N ASN A 321 6.80 16.54 10.26
CA ASN A 321 6.71 18.00 10.30
C ASN A 321 7.88 18.67 9.54
N ALA A 322 9.11 18.19 9.71
CA ALA A 322 10.29 18.73 9.03
C ALA A 322 10.18 18.72 7.50
N TYR A 323 9.51 17.70 6.94
CA TYR A 323 9.32 17.55 5.49
C TYR A 323 7.92 17.96 5.00
N TYR A 324 7.00 18.32 5.89
CA TYR A 324 5.61 18.62 5.57
C TYR A 324 5.45 19.68 4.47
N CYS A 325 6.29 20.72 4.50
CA CYS A 325 6.22 21.83 3.55
C CYS A 325 6.74 21.47 2.14
N ARG A 326 7.36 20.30 1.93
CA ARG A 326 7.75 19.84 0.59
C ARG A 326 6.51 19.63 -0.27
N SER A 327 6.57 20.08 -1.52
CA SER A 327 5.41 20.12 -2.42
C SER A 327 4.86 18.72 -2.70
N ASN A 328 5.74 17.71 -2.73
CA ASN A 328 5.41 16.32 -2.99
C ASN A 328 5.09 15.50 -1.73
N PHE A 329 5.18 16.06 -0.52
CA PHE A 329 4.86 15.33 0.71
C PHE A 329 3.41 14.81 0.68
N GLY A 330 3.22 13.52 0.94
CA GLY A 330 1.92 12.83 0.91
C GLY A 330 1.44 12.29 2.26
N GLY A 331 2.35 12.08 3.21
CA GLY A 331 2.05 11.55 4.53
C GLY A 331 3.03 10.46 4.96
N VAL A 332 2.51 9.47 5.68
CA VAL A 332 3.29 8.35 6.24
C VAL A 332 2.76 7.00 5.75
N ALA A 333 3.67 6.07 5.52
CA ALA A 333 3.36 4.68 5.19
C ALA A 333 4.00 3.77 6.24
N ILE A 334 3.23 2.85 6.82
CA ILE A 334 3.64 2.10 8.00
C ILE A 334 3.70 0.60 7.69
N TRP A 335 4.88 0.02 7.90
CA TRP A 335 5.13 -1.43 7.81
C TRP A 335 5.19 -2.04 9.23
N GLU A 336 4.19 -2.76 9.75
CA GLU A 336 2.88 -3.13 9.19
C GLU A 336 1.79 -3.14 10.28
N ALA A 337 0.53 -3.41 9.89
CA ALA A 337 -0.68 -3.25 10.71
C ALA A 337 -0.64 -3.87 12.11
N THR A 338 -0.15 -5.10 12.22
CA THR A 338 -0.18 -5.84 13.50
C THR A 338 0.68 -5.13 14.52
N TYR A 339 1.93 -4.89 14.16
CA TYR A 339 2.88 -4.25 15.05
C TYR A 339 2.61 -2.76 15.29
N ALA A 340 2.11 -2.04 14.29
CA ALA A 340 1.65 -0.66 14.49
C ALA A 340 0.53 -0.60 15.56
N SER A 341 -0.40 -1.56 15.53
CA SER A 341 -1.50 -1.61 16.50
C SER A 341 -1.07 -2.03 17.91
N GLU A 342 -0.05 -2.89 18.03
CA GLU A 342 0.56 -3.24 19.33
C GLU A 342 1.21 -2.02 20.00
N ASN A 343 1.92 -1.21 19.21
CA ASN A 343 2.59 -0.01 19.73
C ASN A 343 1.58 1.03 20.24
N VAL A 344 0.47 1.26 19.52
CA VAL A 344 -0.61 2.15 19.99
C VAL A 344 -1.25 1.60 21.28
N ALA A 345 -1.51 0.29 21.34
CA ALA A 345 -2.09 -0.34 22.52
C ALA A 345 -1.18 -0.29 23.77
N SER A 346 0.13 -0.13 23.58
CA SER A 346 1.11 -0.01 24.67
C SER A 346 1.17 1.37 25.34
N GLY A 347 0.31 2.31 24.93
CA GLY A 347 0.25 3.66 25.50
C GLY A 347 1.31 4.63 24.94
N GLN A 348 2.03 4.23 23.90
CA GLN A 348 2.78 5.16 23.05
C GLN A 348 1.79 5.83 22.10
N GLU A 349 0.97 6.73 22.64
CA GLU A 349 -0.10 7.38 21.88
C GLU A 349 0.44 8.06 20.62
N THR A 350 -0.09 7.66 19.46
CA THR A 350 -0.15 8.49 18.27
C THR A 350 -1.08 9.66 18.59
N SER A 351 -0.49 10.81 18.89
CA SER A 351 -1.20 12.07 19.06
C SER A 351 -2.30 12.18 18.00
N THR A 352 -3.53 12.33 18.47
CA THR A 352 -4.69 12.72 17.68
C THR A 352 -4.30 13.89 16.78
N ARG A 353 -4.82 13.87 15.53
CA ARG A 353 -4.66 14.94 14.54
C ARG A 353 -4.90 16.28 15.24
N THR A 354 -3.86 17.10 15.35
CA THR A 354 -3.99 18.54 15.60
C THR A 354 -3.63 19.28 14.33
#